data_AF-A0A8I2ZW58-F1
#
_entry.id   AF-A0A8I2ZW58-F1
#
_cell.length_a   1.000
_cell.length_b   1.000
_cell.length_c   1.000
_cell.angle_alpha   90.00
_cell.angle_beta   90.00
_cell.angle_gamma   90.00
#
_symmetry.space_group_name_H-M   'P 1'
#
loop_
_entity.id
_entity.type
_entity.pdbx_description
1 polymer ?
#
loop_
_entity_poly.entity_id
_entity_poly.type
_entity_poly.pdbx_seq_one_letter_code
_entity_poly.pdbx_strand_id
1 'polypeptide(L)'
;MSVRSSASSSSSSSYNLLEAAGNIATKIQLAVVSAAWGAQLTLLTVSRASGCIALYQAAPRIASQRPRHLIAGHTGDWQAYHVTTPNLERKTPLDSDRRPLVIMPEKKVSVLFVCLGNICRSTMAEGVFREIAKEPQYKDLIGRVDSSGTGAYHIGEGPDHRTMSTLEAHGITDYVHHARKVRLSDFDDFDYVFAMDRHNLRDLESLQQRGKPDSRAKVQLWGEYSGSKKAEEVDDPYYGGKQGFQTAYEQCTRFSRNFLADVFPNVKTA
;
A
#
# COMPACT_ATOMS: atom_id res chain seq x y z
N MET A 1 27.52 -2.09 63.03
CA MET A 1 27.34 -3.49 62.59
C MET A 1 27.37 -3.47 61.07
N SER A 2 28.53 -3.62 60.40
CA SER A 2 29.16 -4.90 59.92
C SER A 2 28.10 -5.92 59.47
N VAL A 3 28.07 -6.39 58.21
CA VAL A 3 28.94 -7.44 57.62
C VAL A 3 28.96 -7.35 56.07
N ARG A 4 30.15 -7.19 55.43
CA ARG A 4 30.90 -8.04 54.43
C ARG A 4 30.10 -8.66 53.26
N SER A 5 30.49 -8.38 52.00
CA SER A 5 31.44 -9.11 51.08
C SER A 5 30.95 -10.52 50.69
N SER A 6 31.10 -11.10 49.49
CA SER A 6 31.88 -10.90 48.25
C SER A 6 31.42 -12.01 47.27
N ALA A 7 31.08 -11.73 46.01
CA ALA A 7 31.86 -11.99 44.79
C ALA A 7 31.62 -13.34 44.02
N SER A 8 31.74 -13.22 42.69
CA SER A 8 31.97 -14.22 41.62
C SER A 8 30.75 -14.91 40.97
N SER A 9 30.67 -15.18 39.66
CA SER A 9 31.42 -14.78 38.44
C SER A 9 30.77 -15.46 37.20
N SER A 10 31.31 -15.17 36.01
CA SER A 10 31.13 -15.79 34.67
C SER A 10 30.21 -15.01 33.70
N SER A 11 30.72 -14.06 32.91
CA SER A 11 31.62 -14.16 31.73
C SER A 11 30.86 -14.35 30.41
N SER A 12 30.67 -13.25 29.66
CA SER A 12 30.51 -13.28 28.21
C SER A 12 31.51 -12.30 27.61
N SER A 13 32.63 -12.84 27.11
CA SER A 13 33.67 -12.08 26.41
C SER A 13 33.47 -12.24 24.90
N SER A 14 33.20 -11.11 24.26
CA SER A 14 33.85 -10.56 23.06
C SER A 14 34.17 -11.49 21.88
N TYR A 15 33.62 -11.17 20.71
CA TYR A 15 34.40 -10.95 19.48
C TYR A 15 33.69 -9.91 18.58
N ASN A 16 34.06 -8.64 18.75
CA ASN A 16 34.12 -7.67 17.66
C ASN A 16 35.54 -7.74 17.10
N LEU A 17 35.69 -7.91 15.78
CA LEU A 17 36.77 -7.36 14.93
C LEU A 17 36.70 -8.04 13.55
N LEU A 18 36.29 -7.27 12.53
CA LEU A 18 37.03 -7.09 11.27
C LEU A 18 36.23 -6.11 10.39
N GLU A 19 36.37 -4.82 10.69
CA GLU A 19 36.40 -3.80 9.65
C GLU A 19 37.85 -3.72 9.13
N ALA A 20 38.04 -3.91 7.83
CA ALA A 20 38.89 -3.07 6.97
C ALA A 20 39.29 -3.82 5.69
N ALA A 21 38.47 -3.70 4.64
CA ALA A 21 38.93 -3.53 3.25
C ALA A 21 37.73 -3.19 2.35
N GLY A 22 37.64 -1.91 1.96
CA GLY A 22 37.06 -1.46 0.68
C GLY A 22 35.61 -1.83 0.33
N ASN A 23 34.71 -0.84 0.48
CA ASN A 23 33.51 -0.59 -0.34
C ASN A 23 32.83 -1.80 -1.02
N ILE A 24 31.76 -2.32 -0.39
CA ILE A 24 30.39 -2.49 -0.93
C ILE A 24 29.58 -3.12 0.22
N ALA A 25 28.75 -2.32 0.90
CA ALA A 25 27.92 -2.78 2.01
C ALA A 25 26.83 -3.75 1.51
N THR A 26 27.07 -5.05 1.69
CA THR A 26 26.09 -6.12 1.45
C THR A 26 25.26 -6.29 2.72
N LYS A 27 24.03 -5.78 2.75
CA LYS A 27 23.09 -6.07 3.85
C LYS A 27 22.49 -7.47 3.64
N ILE A 28 22.91 -8.43 4.45
CA ILE A 28 22.29 -9.75 4.56
C ILE A 28 21.10 -9.62 5.53
N GLN A 29 19.87 -9.80 5.05
CA GLN A 29 18.70 -10.00 5.92
C GLN A 29 18.44 -11.51 6.02
N LEU A 30 18.64 -12.09 7.22
CA LEU A 30 18.12 -13.42 7.54
C LEU A 30 16.60 -13.31 7.78
N ALA A 31 15.80 -13.95 6.94
CA ALA A 31 14.40 -14.21 7.26
C ALA A 31 14.27 -15.66 7.76
N VAL A 32 13.96 -15.84 9.04
CA VAL A 32 13.58 -17.14 9.61
C VAL A 32 12.06 -17.24 9.50
N VAL A 33 11.56 -18.04 8.56
CA VAL A 33 10.13 -18.40 8.52
C VAL A 33 9.93 -19.58 9.46
N SER A 34 9.32 -19.33 10.61
CA SER A 34 8.87 -20.39 11.52
C SER A 34 7.47 -20.84 11.08
N ALA A 35 7.37 -22.00 10.45
CA ALA A 35 6.12 -22.75 10.35
C ALA A 35 6.23 -23.96 11.29
N ALA A 36 5.22 -24.10 12.15
CA ALA A 36 5.10 -25.26 13.03
C ALA A 36 5.09 -26.55 12.20
N TRP A 37 5.76 -27.59 12.74
CA TRP A 37 6.00 -28.93 12.18
C TRP A 37 7.24 -29.05 11.28
N GLY A 38 8.37 -29.44 11.90
CA GLY A 38 9.57 -29.99 11.24
C GLY A 38 10.53 -28.96 10.64
N ALA A 39 11.46 -28.44 11.44
CA ALA A 39 12.41 -27.42 11.01
C ALA A 39 13.35 -27.90 9.87
N GLN A 40 13.18 -27.33 8.68
CA GLN A 40 14.17 -27.34 7.58
C GLN A 40 14.85 -25.97 7.51
N LEU A 41 16.17 -25.93 7.67
CA LEU A 41 16.98 -24.74 7.41
C LEU A 41 17.24 -24.64 5.91
N THR A 42 16.64 -23.63 5.26
CA THR A 42 16.97 -23.25 3.88
C THR A 42 17.78 -21.98 3.91
N LEU A 43 19.02 -22.03 3.42
CA LEU A 43 19.88 -20.85 3.29
C LEU A 43 19.72 -20.28 1.88
N LEU A 44 19.18 -19.05 1.77
CA LEU A 44 19.08 -18.33 0.51
C LEU A 44 20.16 -17.24 0.47
N THR A 45 21.08 -17.35 -0.49
CA THR A 45 22.04 -16.28 -0.79
C THR A 45 21.68 -15.66 -2.14
N VAL A 46 21.50 -14.34 -2.15
CA VAL A 46 21.28 -13.56 -3.37
C VAL A 46 22.53 -12.74 -3.64
N SER A 47 23.28 -13.08 -4.70
CA SER A 47 24.42 -12.29 -5.16
C SER A 47 23.99 -11.41 -6.33
N ARG A 48 24.31 -10.12 -6.25
CA ARG A 48 23.86 -9.10 -7.24
C ARG A 48 24.79 -8.97 -8.46
N ALA A 49 25.86 -9.75 -8.55
CA ALA A 49 26.88 -9.62 -9.60
C ALA A 49 26.62 -10.47 -10.86
N SER A 50 25.66 -11.40 -10.82
CA SER A 50 25.21 -12.17 -11.97
C SER A 50 23.81 -12.63 -11.62
N GLY A 51 22.79 -12.33 -12.42
CA GLY A 51 21.37 -12.56 -12.10
C GLY A 51 20.94 -14.02 -11.98
N CYS A 52 21.65 -14.83 -11.20
CA CYS A 52 21.41 -16.23 -10.92
C CYS A 52 21.07 -16.41 -9.44
N ILE A 53 19.93 -17.04 -9.16
CA ILE A 53 19.56 -17.51 -7.82
C ILE A 53 20.07 -18.96 -7.72
N ALA A 54 20.97 -19.24 -6.78
CA ALA A 54 21.40 -20.60 -6.48
C ALA A 54 20.62 -21.13 -5.28
N LEU A 55 19.81 -22.16 -5.49
CA LEU A 55 19.09 -22.87 -4.42
C LEU A 55 19.92 -24.09 -4.02
N TYR A 56 20.30 -24.19 -2.74
CA TYR A 56 20.96 -25.36 -2.19
C TYR A 56 20.00 -26.07 -1.22
N GLN A 57 19.72 -27.34 -1.49
CA GLN A 57 18.93 -28.21 -0.62
C GLN A 57 19.83 -29.30 -0.05
N ALA A 58 19.92 -29.42 1.28
CA ALA A 58 20.59 -30.54 1.93
C ALA A 58 19.64 -31.75 2.00
N ALA A 59 20.03 -32.89 1.45
CA ALA A 59 19.26 -34.13 1.55
C ALA A 59 19.48 -34.82 2.92
N PRO A 60 18.43 -35.41 3.53
CA PRO A 60 18.57 -36.11 4.81
C PRO A 60 19.28 -37.47 4.65
N ARG A 61 20.28 -37.74 5.50
CA ARG A 61 20.80 -39.10 5.72
C ARG A 61 19.78 -39.88 6.55
N ILE A 62 19.24 -40.96 6.00
CA ILE A 62 18.49 -41.97 6.75
C ILE A 62 19.49 -42.76 7.60
N ALA A 63 19.31 -42.71 8.93
CA ALA A 63 20.08 -43.49 9.88
C ALA A 63 19.36 -44.83 10.13
N SER A 64 19.96 -45.95 9.70
CA SER A 64 19.62 -47.25 10.28
C SER A 64 20.79 -48.24 10.18
N GLN A 65 21.19 -48.73 11.35
CA GLN A 65 21.95 -49.97 11.66
C GLN A 65 23.49 -49.91 11.65
N ARG A 66 24.07 -50.24 12.83
CA ARG A 66 25.45 -50.74 12.99
C ARG A 66 25.45 -52.27 12.72
N PRO A 67 26.55 -52.86 12.22
CA PRO A 67 27.54 -53.44 13.16
C PRO A 67 29.03 -53.37 12.75
N ARG A 68 29.86 -53.38 13.81
CA ARG A 68 31.25 -53.86 14.03
C ARG A 68 32.25 -54.05 12.87
N HIS A 69 33.41 -53.40 13.07
CA HIS A 69 34.81 -53.73 12.74
C HIS A 69 35.15 -54.34 11.36
N LEU A 70 35.85 -53.54 10.52
CA LEU A 70 37.05 -53.97 9.78
C LEU A 70 37.81 -52.76 9.21
N ILE A 71 39.12 -52.99 9.01
CA ILE A 71 40.22 -52.05 8.76
C ILE A 71 40.35 -51.71 7.27
N ALA A 72 41.03 -50.59 7.00
CA ALA A 72 41.71 -50.17 5.76
C ALA A 72 40.92 -49.46 4.64
N GLY A 73 41.38 -48.24 4.37
CA GLY A 73 41.72 -47.71 3.05
C GLY A 73 40.65 -47.74 1.96
N HIS A 74 40.11 -46.56 1.61
CA HIS A 74 39.99 -46.14 0.22
C HIS A 74 39.64 -44.64 0.17
N THR A 75 40.46 -43.89 -0.55
CA THR A 75 40.15 -42.53 -1.04
C THR A 75 38.99 -42.65 -2.03
N GLY A 76 37.78 -42.30 -1.59
CA GLY A 76 36.58 -42.30 -2.43
C GLY A 76 36.46 -40.99 -3.21
N ASP A 77 36.35 -41.13 -4.53
CA ASP A 77 36.17 -40.10 -5.54
C ASP A 77 35.04 -39.10 -5.20
N TRP A 78 35.36 -37.81 -5.29
CA TRP A 78 34.36 -36.76 -5.43
C TRP A 78 33.91 -36.72 -6.90
N GLN A 79 32.75 -37.27 -7.21
CA GLN A 79 32.12 -37.01 -8.50
C GLN A 79 31.56 -35.58 -8.53
N ALA A 80 32.24 -34.70 -9.25
CA ALA A 80 31.68 -33.43 -9.69
C ALA A 80 30.55 -33.72 -10.69
N TYR A 81 29.31 -33.43 -10.31
CA TYR A 81 28.21 -33.43 -11.25
C TYR A 81 28.35 -32.18 -12.14
N HIS A 82 28.90 -32.35 -13.33
CA HIS A 82 28.73 -31.39 -14.41
C HIS A 82 27.28 -31.45 -14.89
N VAL A 83 26.45 -30.50 -14.43
CA VAL A 83 25.17 -30.22 -15.09
C VAL A 83 25.49 -29.45 -16.36
N THR A 84 25.56 -30.16 -17.48
CA THR A 84 25.56 -29.53 -18.81
C THR A 84 24.16 -28.97 -19.03
N THR A 85 24.03 -27.64 -19.00
CA THR A 85 22.83 -26.95 -19.47
C THR A 85 22.68 -27.24 -20.97
N PRO A 86 21.58 -27.85 -21.43
CA PRO A 86 21.37 -28.02 -22.86
C PRO A 86 20.97 -26.66 -23.46
N ASN A 87 21.78 -26.19 -24.41
CA ASN A 87 21.42 -25.24 -25.47
C ASN A 87 20.67 -23.97 -25.06
N LEU A 88 21.44 -22.93 -24.73
CA LEU A 88 20.97 -21.55 -24.74
C LEU A 88 21.55 -20.78 -25.95
N GLU A 89 21.23 -21.19 -27.18
CA GLU A 89 21.40 -20.32 -28.35
C GLU A 89 20.23 -20.49 -29.34
N ARG A 90 19.10 -19.86 -28.99
CA ARG A 90 18.23 -19.26 -30.02
C ARG A 90 18.21 -17.76 -29.76
N LYS A 91 18.98 -17.02 -30.56
CA LYS A 91 18.83 -15.58 -30.69
C LYS A 91 17.44 -15.32 -31.28
N THR A 92 16.45 -15.14 -30.42
CA THR A 92 15.22 -14.46 -30.84
C THR A 92 15.59 -13.01 -31.19
N PRO A 93 15.10 -12.45 -32.30
CA PRO A 93 15.33 -11.05 -32.63
C PRO A 93 14.92 -10.17 -31.44
N LEU A 94 15.72 -9.17 -31.09
CA LEU A 94 15.30 -8.11 -30.18
C LEU A 94 14.08 -7.44 -30.82
N ASP A 95 12.90 -7.85 -30.37
CA ASP A 95 11.64 -7.19 -30.67
C ASP A 95 11.66 -5.82 -29.98
N SER A 96 12.05 -4.80 -30.73
CA SER A 96 12.17 -3.40 -30.28
C SER A 96 10.82 -2.74 -30.00
N ASP A 97 9.71 -3.50 -30.09
CA ASP A 97 8.34 -2.97 -30.01
C ASP A 97 7.60 -3.36 -28.71
N ARG A 98 8.29 -3.93 -27.72
CA ARG A 98 7.71 -4.14 -26.38
C ARG A 98 7.54 -2.80 -25.67
N ARG A 99 6.37 -2.19 -25.86
CA ARG A 99 5.84 -1.17 -24.94
C ARG A 99 5.94 -1.73 -23.51
N PRO A 100 6.37 -0.92 -22.52
CA PRO A 100 6.42 -1.38 -21.14
C PRO A 100 5.03 -1.93 -20.77
N LEU A 101 5.00 -3.17 -20.28
CA LEU A 101 3.81 -3.75 -19.68
C LEU A 101 3.49 -2.88 -18.47
N VAL A 102 2.55 -1.95 -18.64
CA VAL A 102 1.92 -1.28 -17.51
C VAL A 102 1.22 -2.40 -16.75
N ILE A 103 1.77 -2.78 -15.60
CA ILE A 103 1.12 -3.71 -14.69
C ILE A 103 -0.11 -2.95 -14.16
N MET A 104 -1.24 -3.16 -14.82
CA MET A 104 -2.51 -2.63 -14.35
C MET A 104 -2.83 -3.36 -13.05
N PRO A 105 -3.22 -2.66 -11.98
CA PRO A 105 -3.66 -3.32 -10.77
C PRO A 105 -4.85 -4.24 -11.12
N GLU A 106 -4.84 -5.48 -10.62
CA GLU A 106 -5.92 -6.44 -10.91
C GLU A 106 -7.30 -5.95 -10.42
N LYS A 107 -7.33 -4.93 -9.56
CA LYS A 107 -8.55 -4.33 -9.01
C LYS A 107 -8.49 -2.81 -9.05
N LYS A 108 -9.57 -2.19 -9.56
CA LYS A 108 -9.75 -0.73 -9.55
C LYS A 108 -9.99 -0.21 -8.13
N VAL A 109 -9.46 0.97 -7.82
CA VAL A 109 -9.63 1.67 -6.53
C VAL A 109 -10.99 2.33 -6.46
N SER A 110 -11.68 2.14 -5.34
CA SER A 110 -12.99 2.74 -5.06
C SER A 110 -12.91 3.78 -3.94
N VAL A 111 -13.52 4.94 -4.15
CA VAL A 111 -13.41 6.12 -3.26
C VAL A 111 -14.79 6.68 -2.88
N LEU A 112 -15.00 6.95 -1.59
CA LEU A 112 -16.19 7.59 -1.05
C LEU A 112 -15.84 8.90 -0.33
N PHE A 113 -16.50 9.99 -0.71
CA PHE A 113 -16.34 11.29 -0.05
C PHE A 113 -17.48 11.54 0.95
N VAL A 114 -17.18 12.00 2.16
CA VAL A 114 -18.18 12.13 3.23
C VAL A 114 -18.10 13.47 3.94
N CYS A 115 -19.21 14.20 3.96
CA CYS A 115 -19.39 15.39 4.79
C CYS A 115 -20.58 15.21 5.75
N LEU A 116 -21.10 16.30 6.34
CA LEU A 116 -22.28 16.20 7.21
C LEU A 116 -23.59 15.97 6.42
N GLY A 117 -23.89 16.85 5.46
CA GLY A 117 -25.18 16.91 4.79
C GLY A 117 -25.26 16.25 3.40
N ASN A 118 -24.12 15.96 2.77
CA ASN A 118 -24.00 15.45 1.40
C ASN A 118 -24.59 16.33 0.29
N ILE A 119 -24.53 17.66 0.45
CA ILE A 119 -24.97 18.60 -0.61
C ILE A 119 -23.89 19.60 -1.02
N CYS A 120 -22.94 19.95 -0.15
CA CYS A 120 -21.91 20.96 -0.45
C CYS A 120 -20.53 20.34 -0.75
N ARG A 121 -19.83 19.88 0.30
CA ARG A 121 -18.40 19.53 0.24
C ARG A 121 -18.11 18.16 -0.37
N SER A 122 -18.81 17.12 0.07
CA SER A 122 -18.55 15.77 -0.46
C SER A 122 -19.00 15.62 -1.91
N THR A 123 -20.06 16.32 -2.32
CA THR A 123 -20.50 16.41 -3.72
C THR A 123 -19.51 17.20 -4.58
N MET A 124 -18.94 18.30 -4.06
CA MET A 124 -17.83 19.01 -4.71
C MET A 124 -16.64 18.07 -4.94
N ALA A 125 -16.21 17.35 -3.89
CA ALA A 125 -15.09 16.42 -3.97
C ALA A 125 -15.35 15.30 -4.98
N GLU A 126 -16.55 14.72 -4.99
CA GLU A 126 -16.93 13.69 -5.95
C GLU A 126 -16.91 14.20 -7.40
N GLY A 127 -17.54 15.35 -7.67
CA GLY A 127 -17.58 15.94 -9.00
C GLY A 127 -16.18 16.19 -9.55
N VAL A 128 -15.33 16.84 -8.74
CA VAL A 128 -13.93 17.12 -9.09
C VAL A 128 -13.14 15.83 -9.31
N PHE A 129 -13.22 14.88 -8.39
CA PHE A 129 -12.45 13.65 -8.46
C PHE A 129 -12.86 12.79 -9.66
N ARG A 130 -14.16 12.70 -9.94
CA ARG A 130 -14.69 11.99 -11.11
C ARG A 130 -14.18 12.60 -12.41
N GLU A 131 -14.15 13.93 -12.51
CA GLU A 131 -13.64 14.60 -13.71
C GLU A 131 -12.16 14.26 -13.95
N ILE A 132 -11.32 14.38 -12.92
CA ILE A 132 -9.89 14.05 -13.03
C ILE A 132 -9.70 12.55 -13.32
N ALA A 133 -10.51 11.67 -12.74
CA ALA A 133 -10.46 10.24 -12.99
C ALA A 133 -10.87 9.82 -14.42
N LYS A 134 -11.50 10.71 -15.21
CA LYS A 134 -11.77 10.48 -16.63
C LYS A 134 -10.50 10.58 -17.50
N GLU A 135 -9.43 11.19 -16.98
CA GLU A 135 -8.17 11.31 -17.72
C GLU A 135 -7.66 9.91 -18.15
N PRO A 136 -7.09 9.76 -19.36
CA PRO A 136 -6.73 8.45 -19.92
C PRO A 136 -5.81 7.63 -19.01
N GLN A 137 -4.95 8.29 -18.23
CA GLN A 137 -4.01 7.62 -17.35
C GLN A 137 -4.65 7.04 -16.05
N TYR A 138 -5.86 7.47 -15.67
CA TYR A 138 -6.56 7.02 -14.46
C TYR A 138 -7.84 6.22 -14.75
N LYS A 139 -8.38 6.30 -15.96
CA LYS A 139 -9.64 5.68 -16.39
C LYS A 139 -9.78 4.19 -16.01
N ASP A 140 -8.69 3.44 -16.08
CA ASP A 140 -8.68 2.01 -15.77
C ASP A 140 -8.18 1.67 -14.36
N LEU A 141 -7.83 2.68 -13.57
CA LEU A 141 -7.33 2.55 -12.21
C LEU A 141 -8.39 2.87 -11.17
N ILE A 142 -9.33 3.77 -11.51
CA ILE A 142 -10.42 4.20 -10.63
C ILE A 142 -11.71 3.47 -11.02
N GLY A 143 -12.36 2.87 -10.02
CA GLY A 143 -13.62 2.16 -10.14
C GLY A 143 -14.78 3.03 -9.68
N ARG A 144 -15.41 2.63 -8.57
CA ARG A 144 -16.56 3.36 -8.01
C ARG A 144 -16.10 4.65 -7.32
N VAL A 145 -16.72 5.77 -7.67
CA VAL A 145 -16.59 7.05 -6.98
C VAL A 145 -17.99 7.50 -6.57
N ASP A 146 -18.15 7.92 -5.33
CA ASP A 146 -19.46 8.26 -4.75
C ASP A 146 -19.28 9.28 -3.62
N SER A 147 -20.38 9.87 -3.15
CA SER A 147 -20.39 10.72 -1.96
C SER A 147 -21.57 10.43 -1.03
N SER A 148 -21.39 10.73 0.26
CA SER A 148 -22.42 10.55 1.28
C SER A 148 -22.31 11.57 2.43
N GLY A 149 -23.21 11.46 3.39
CA GLY A 149 -23.29 12.31 4.58
C GLY A 149 -23.42 11.54 5.87
N THR A 150 -22.80 12.01 6.97
CA THR A 150 -22.92 11.39 8.30
C THR A 150 -24.28 11.65 8.94
N GLY A 151 -24.80 12.88 8.82
CA GLY A 151 -26.10 13.28 9.35
C GLY A 151 -27.26 12.89 8.43
N ALA A 152 -27.07 13.14 7.13
CA ALA A 152 -28.04 12.90 6.06
C ALA A 152 -29.34 13.70 6.22
N TYR A 153 -29.21 15.00 6.53
CA TYR A 153 -30.33 15.93 6.64
C TYR A 153 -31.04 16.21 5.32
N HIS A 154 -30.38 15.92 4.18
CA HIS A 154 -30.84 16.26 2.84
C HIS A 154 -31.11 15.02 1.97
N ILE A 155 -31.42 13.85 2.56
CA ILE A 155 -31.55 12.61 1.77
C ILE A 155 -32.51 12.79 0.58
N GLY A 156 -32.03 12.45 -0.62
CA GLY A 156 -32.76 12.53 -1.88
C GLY A 156 -32.63 13.87 -2.60
N GLU A 157 -32.21 14.94 -1.92
CA GLU A 157 -31.98 16.25 -2.54
C GLU A 157 -30.75 16.22 -3.45
N GLY A 158 -30.74 17.09 -4.46
CA GLY A 158 -29.55 17.31 -5.28
C GLY A 158 -28.45 18.08 -4.52
N PRO A 159 -27.25 18.20 -5.10
CA PRO A 159 -26.21 19.07 -4.54
C PRO A 159 -26.69 20.51 -4.40
N ASP A 160 -26.08 21.26 -3.48
CA ASP A 160 -26.33 22.69 -3.32
C ASP A 160 -26.06 23.39 -4.65
N HIS A 161 -26.99 24.27 -5.07
CA HIS A 161 -26.89 25.01 -6.32
C HIS A 161 -25.56 25.77 -6.48
N ARG A 162 -24.91 26.18 -5.39
CA ARG A 162 -23.59 26.83 -5.40
C ARG A 162 -22.47 25.85 -5.69
N THR A 163 -22.56 24.61 -5.18
CA THR A 163 -21.65 23.53 -5.59
C THR A 163 -21.81 23.26 -7.08
N MET A 164 -23.04 23.12 -7.58
CA MET A 164 -23.30 22.91 -9.01
C MET A 164 -22.77 24.06 -9.86
N SER A 165 -23.08 25.31 -9.49
CA SER A 165 -22.60 26.50 -10.21
C SER A 165 -21.08 26.60 -10.24
N THR A 166 -20.40 26.25 -9.16
CA THR A 166 -18.93 26.20 -9.14
C THR A 166 -18.39 25.09 -10.04
N LEU A 167 -18.93 23.86 -9.97
CA LEU A 167 -18.52 22.75 -10.83
C LEU A 167 -18.71 23.10 -12.32
N GLU A 168 -19.86 23.65 -12.69
CA GLU A 168 -20.17 24.09 -14.05
C GLU A 168 -19.21 25.18 -14.54
N ALA A 169 -18.85 26.14 -13.68
CA ALA A 169 -17.89 27.19 -14.02
C ALA A 169 -16.49 26.64 -14.34
N HIS A 170 -16.17 25.43 -13.88
CA HIS A 170 -14.94 24.70 -14.19
C HIS A 170 -15.13 23.59 -15.23
N GLY A 171 -16.25 23.58 -15.96
CA GLY A 171 -16.50 22.66 -17.07
C GLY A 171 -17.11 21.31 -16.68
N ILE A 172 -17.42 21.08 -15.40
CA ILE A 172 -18.04 19.84 -14.92
C ILE A 172 -19.56 20.01 -14.99
N THR A 173 -20.14 19.67 -16.14
CA THR A 173 -21.57 19.91 -16.45
C THR A 173 -22.44 18.64 -16.46
N ASP A 174 -21.84 17.46 -16.33
CA ASP A 174 -22.53 16.16 -16.35
C ASP A 174 -22.70 15.54 -14.94
N TYR A 175 -22.40 16.30 -13.88
CA TYR A 175 -22.49 15.82 -12.51
C TYR A 175 -23.94 15.78 -12.02
N VAL A 176 -24.37 14.60 -11.60
CA VAL A 176 -25.69 14.37 -10.98
C VAL A 176 -25.48 13.51 -9.75
N HIS A 177 -26.09 13.92 -8.64
CA HIS A 177 -26.06 13.19 -7.39
C HIS A 177 -27.36 13.38 -6.62
N HIS A 178 -27.67 12.43 -5.74
CA HIS A 178 -28.74 12.56 -4.77
C HIS A 178 -28.16 12.24 -3.39
N ALA A 179 -28.33 13.20 -2.48
CA ALA A 179 -27.77 13.11 -1.15
C ALA A 179 -28.22 11.84 -0.44
N ARG A 180 -27.28 11.15 0.20
CA ARG A 180 -27.51 9.89 0.90
C ARG A 180 -26.74 9.81 2.20
N LYS A 181 -27.23 8.98 3.12
CA LYS A 181 -26.50 8.65 4.35
C LYS A 181 -25.40 7.64 4.06
N VAL A 182 -24.28 7.78 4.77
CA VAL A 182 -23.27 6.72 4.85
C VAL A 182 -23.87 5.46 5.50
N ARG A 183 -23.53 4.28 4.97
CA ARG A 183 -24.03 2.98 5.41
C ARG A 183 -22.88 2.12 5.93
N LEU A 184 -23.17 1.14 6.78
CA LEU A 184 -22.14 0.20 7.24
C LEU A 184 -21.52 -0.60 6.09
N SER A 185 -22.29 -0.89 5.03
CA SER A 185 -21.76 -1.57 3.84
C SER A 185 -20.78 -0.71 3.04
N ASP A 186 -20.80 0.63 3.17
CA ASP A 186 -19.87 1.49 2.45
C ASP A 186 -18.41 1.18 2.86
N PHE A 187 -18.18 0.77 4.11
CA PHE A 187 -16.86 0.37 4.60
C PHE A 187 -16.37 -0.97 4.04
N ASP A 188 -17.26 -1.75 3.43
CA ASP A 188 -16.92 -2.98 2.70
C ASP A 188 -16.86 -2.74 1.18
N ASP A 189 -17.60 -1.74 0.68
CA ASP A 189 -17.74 -1.43 -0.75
C ASP A 189 -16.63 -0.52 -1.29
N PHE A 190 -16.02 0.30 -0.43
CA PHE A 190 -14.99 1.27 -0.81
C PHE A 190 -13.62 0.95 -0.21
N ASP A 191 -12.55 1.26 -0.96
CA ASP A 191 -11.16 1.11 -0.48
C ASP A 191 -10.75 2.33 0.35
N TYR A 192 -11.22 3.53 -0.02
CA TYR A 192 -10.96 4.78 0.71
C TYR A 192 -12.25 5.49 1.05
N VAL A 193 -12.36 5.95 2.30
CA VAL A 193 -13.46 6.77 2.78
C VAL A 193 -12.89 8.07 3.35
N PHE A 194 -13.21 9.18 2.70
CA PHE A 194 -12.63 10.47 2.97
C PHE A 194 -13.57 11.40 3.71
N ALA A 195 -13.19 11.78 4.93
CA ALA A 195 -13.87 12.78 5.72
C ALA A 195 -13.45 14.21 5.30
N MET A 196 -14.40 15.12 5.16
CA MET A 196 -14.09 16.52 4.82
C MET A 196 -13.46 17.30 5.98
N ASP A 197 -13.85 16.98 7.21
CA ASP A 197 -13.34 17.59 8.45
C ASP A 197 -13.19 16.54 9.57
N ARG A 198 -12.57 16.93 10.68
CA ARG A 198 -12.30 16.06 11.83
C ARG A 198 -13.57 15.64 12.56
N HIS A 199 -14.69 16.39 12.43
CA HIS A 199 -15.97 15.94 12.97
C HIS A 199 -16.51 14.77 12.16
N ASN A 200 -16.51 14.88 10.83
CA ASN A 200 -16.91 13.80 9.94
C ASN A 200 -15.99 12.59 10.09
N LEU A 201 -14.69 12.79 10.33
CA LEU A 201 -13.75 11.70 10.57
C LEU A 201 -14.13 10.91 11.83
N ARG A 202 -14.36 11.60 12.96
CA ARG A 202 -14.76 10.95 14.22
C ARG A 202 -16.08 10.18 14.07
N ASP A 203 -17.05 10.76 13.37
CA ASP A 203 -18.34 10.11 13.09
C ASP A 203 -18.14 8.82 12.26
N LEU A 204 -17.28 8.88 11.23
CA LEU A 204 -16.97 7.74 10.37
C LEU A 204 -16.21 6.64 11.10
N GLU A 205 -15.21 6.98 11.91
CA GLU A 205 -14.46 6.03 12.73
C GLU A 205 -15.37 5.33 13.74
N SER A 206 -16.25 6.08 14.40
CA SER A 206 -17.25 5.52 15.31
C SER A 206 -18.23 4.58 14.59
N LEU A 207 -18.64 4.95 13.37
CA LEU A 207 -19.53 4.10 12.57
C LEU A 207 -18.81 2.84 12.07
N GLN A 208 -17.55 2.93 11.65
CA GLN A 208 -16.74 1.80 11.20
C GLN A 208 -16.54 0.77 12.31
N GLN A 209 -16.30 1.22 13.56
CA GLN A 209 -16.16 0.34 14.73
C GLN A 209 -17.42 -0.49 15.03
N ARG A 210 -18.59 -0.04 14.55
CA ARG A 210 -19.85 -0.79 14.66
C ARG A 210 -20.06 -1.78 13.52
N GLY A 211 -19.21 -1.72 12.50
CA GLY A 211 -19.22 -2.61 11.33
C GLY A 211 -18.44 -3.89 11.56
N LYS A 212 -17.97 -4.49 10.46
CA LYS A 212 -17.14 -5.70 10.51
C LYS A 212 -15.71 -5.37 10.97
N PRO A 213 -15.07 -6.20 11.80
CA PRO A 213 -13.69 -5.99 12.25
C PRO A 213 -12.68 -5.89 11.10
N ASP A 214 -12.91 -6.61 10.00
CA ASP A 214 -12.00 -6.71 8.86
C ASP A 214 -12.45 -5.85 7.66
N SER A 215 -13.09 -4.71 7.93
CA SER A 215 -13.42 -3.73 6.89
C SER A 215 -12.15 -3.30 6.14
N ARG A 216 -12.21 -3.33 4.80
CA ARG A 216 -11.08 -2.92 3.95
C ARG A 216 -10.90 -1.41 3.83
N ALA A 217 -11.91 -0.63 4.20
CA ALA A 217 -11.92 0.81 3.98
C ALA A 217 -10.89 1.53 4.83
N LYS A 218 -9.98 2.27 4.19
CA LYS A 218 -9.11 3.23 4.85
C LYS A 218 -9.88 4.54 5.08
N VAL A 219 -10.28 4.76 6.33
CA VAL A 219 -10.96 6.00 6.76
C VAL A 219 -9.90 7.04 7.15
N GLN A 220 -9.92 8.22 6.53
CA GLN A 220 -8.97 9.31 6.80
C GLN A 220 -9.52 10.67 6.35
N LEU A 221 -8.87 11.77 6.73
CA LEU A 221 -9.23 13.10 6.20
C LEU A 221 -8.91 13.18 4.71
N TRP A 222 -9.73 13.94 3.97
CA TRP A 222 -9.44 14.23 2.58
C TRP A 222 -8.18 15.10 2.43
N GLY A 223 -8.02 16.09 3.31
CA GLY A 223 -6.86 16.97 3.30
C GLY A 223 -5.55 16.37 3.81
N GLU A 224 -5.49 15.06 4.12
CA GLU A 224 -4.20 14.34 4.21
C GLU A 224 -3.42 14.49 2.89
N TYR A 225 -4.13 14.64 1.76
CA TYR A 225 -3.56 14.89 0.44
C TYR A 225 -3.37 16.37 0.12
N SER A 226 -3.28 17.24 1.13
CA SER A 226 -3.04 18.67 0.93
C SER A 226 -1.70 19.02 0.30
N GLY A 227 -0.70 18.15 0.47
CA GLY A 227 0.71 18.45 0.15
C GLY A 227 1.39 19.30 1.24
N SER A 228 0.71 19.56 2.36
CA SER A 228 1.28 20.29 3.49
C SER A 228 1.68 19.35 4.63
N LYS A 229 2.44 19.84 5.62
CA LYS A 229 2.90 19.03 6.77
C LYS A 229 1.77 18.55 7.69
N LYS A 230 0.59 19.17 7.63
CA LYS A 230 -0.57 18.85 8.45
C LYS A 230 -1.78 18.69 7.54
N ALA A 231 -2.64 17.71 7.82
CA ALA A 231 -3.85 17.56 7.05
C ALA A 231 -4.73 18.82 7.14
N GLU A 232 -5.20 19.29 6.00
CA GLU A 232 -6.20 20.36 5.92
C GLU A 232 -7.60 19.80 6.17
N GLU A 233 -8.50 20.66 6.62
CA GLU A 233 -9.95 20.42 6.56
C GLU A 233 -10.52 21.17 5.35
N VAL A 234 -11.57 20.61 4.75
CA VAL A 234 -12.40 21.35 3.80
C VAL A 234 -13.47 22.08 4.59
N ASP A 235 -13.21 23.37 4.83
CA ASP A 235 -14.10 24.25 5.58
C ASP A 235 -15.51 24.25 5.01
N ASP A 236 -16.52 24.31 5.87
CA ASP A 236 -17.92 24.30 5.44
C ASP A 236 -18.29 25.60 4.71
N PRO A 237 -18.54 25.57 3.37
CA PRO A 237 -18.78 26.77 2.60
C PRO A 237 -20.22 27.28 2.76
N TYR A 238 -21.09 26.57 3.49
CA TYR A 238 -22.52 26.85 3.53
C TYR A 238 -22.86 28.30 3.91
N TYR A 239 -22.08 28.88 4.83
CA TYR A 239 -22.18 30.29 5.26
C TYR A 239 -21.11 31.22 4.64
N GLY A 240 -20.18 30.67 3.83
CA GLY A 240 -19.04 31.39 3.26
C GLY A 240 -19.29 32.10 1.92
N GLY A 241 -20.52 32.02 1.38
CA GLY A 241 -20.86 32.59 0.08
C GLY A 241 -20.04 31.98 -1.08
N LYS A 242 -20.00 32.67 -2.23
CA LYS A 242 -19.35 32.16 -3.45
C LYS A 242 -17.87 31.81 -3.25
N GLN A 243 -17.15 32.60 -2.45
CA GLN A 243 -15.72 32.39 -2.22
C GLN A 243 -15.47 31.07 -1.47
N GLY A 244 -16.30 30.71 -0.50
CA GLY A 244 -16.17 29.43 0.22
C GLY A 244 -16.26 28.22 -0.71
N PHE A 245 -17.21 28.23 -1.65
CA PHE A 245 -17.34 27.15 -2.64
C PHE A 245 -16.16 27.08 -3.60
N GLN A 246 -15.62 28.23 -4.01
CA GLN A 246 -14.41 28.29 -4.84
C GLN A 246 -13.18 27.73 -4.10
N THR A 247 -13.00 28.09 -2.83
CA THR A 247 -11.92 27.52 -1.99
C THR A 247 -12.07 26.00 -1.85
N ALA A 248 -13.29 25.51 -1.60
CA ALA A 248 -13.54 24.07 -1.49
C ALA A 248 -13.22 23.32 -2.81
N TYR A 249 -13.55 23.92 -3.96
CA TYR A 249 -13.20 23.38 -5.27
C TYR A 249 -11.67 23.28 -5.46
N GLU A 250 -10.93 24.35 -5.11
CA GLU A 250 -9.48 24.40 -5.24
C GLU A 250 -8.78 23.38 -4.33
N GLN A 251 -9.26 23.23 -3.10
CA GLN A 251 -8.81 22.19 -2.17
C GLN A 251 -9.08 20.80 -2.75
N CYS A 252 -10.32 20.50 -3.17
CA CYS A 252 -10.70 19.20 -3.73
C CYS A 252 -9.88 18.85 -4.97
N THR A 253 -9.60 19.84 -5.84
CA THR A 253 -8.78 19.65 -7.04
C THR A 253 -7.35 19.29 -6.67
N ARG A 254 -6.75 20.05 -5.74
CA ARG A 254 -5.39 19.79 -5.26
C ARG A 254 -5.28 18.42 -4.60
N PHE A 255 -6.21 18.09 -3.71
CA PHE A 255 -6.20 16.83 -2.96
C PHE A 255 -6.38 15.63 -3.90
N SER A 256 -7.25 15.76 -4.90
CA SER A 256 -7.47 14.72 -5.93
C SER A 256 -6.19 14.39 -6.68
N ARG A 257 -5.47 15.41 -7.16
CA ARG A 257 -4.22 15.21 -7.90
C ARG A 257 -3.13 14.57 -7.03
N ASN A 258 -2.99 15.04 -5.79
CA ASN A 258 -2.01 14.49 -4.85
C ASN A 258 -2.35 13.05 -4.45
N PHE A 259 -3.63 12.72 -4.23
CA PHE A 259 -4.08 11.36 -3.97
C PHE A 259 -3.74 10.42 -5.14
N LEU A 260 -4.06 10.82 -6.36
CA LEU A 260 -3.79 10.00 -7.54
C LEU A 260 -2.29 9.79 -7.75
N ALA A 261 -1.47 10.82 -7.50
CA ALA A 261 0.00 10.71 -7.57
C ALA A 261 0.57 9.77 -6.48
N ASP A 262 0.03 9.82 -5.27
CA ASP A 262 0.46 8.97 -4.16
C ASP A 262 0.07 7.50 -4.37
N VAL A 263 -1.16 7.25 -4.81
CA VAL A 263 -1.68 5.88 -5.02
C VAL A 263 -1.13 5.26 -6.31
N PHE A 264 -0.83 6.07 -7.33
CA PHE A 264 -0.34 5.60 -8.62
C PHE A 264 0.98 6.30 -9.04
N PRO A 265 2.09 6.12 -8.30
CA PRO A 265 3.33 6.87 -8.52
C PRO A 265 4.03 6.55 -9.85
N ASN A 266 3.69 5.43 -10.48
CA ASN A 266 4.24 5.01 -11.78
C ASN A 266 3.44 5.54 -12.98
N VAL A 267 2.32 6.23 -12.74
CA VAL A 267 1.52 6.86 -13.77
C VAL A 267 2.07 8.26 -13.99
N LYS A 268 2.52 8.55 -15.22
CA LYS A 268 3.00 9.89 -15.55
C LYS A 268 1.84 10.88 -15.47
N THR A 269 1.91 11.79 -14.52
CA THR A 269 1.04 12.98 -14.49
C THR A 269 1.41 13.85 -15.69
N ALA A 270 0.41 14.23 -16.50
CA ALA A 270 0.58 15.13 -17.63
C ALA A 270 0.95 16.57 -17.19
#